data_AF-A0A068NMG6-F1
#
_entry.id   AF-A0A068NMG6-F1
#
_cell.length_a   1.000
_cell.length_b   1.000
_cell.length_c   1.000
_cell.angle_alpha   90.00
_cell.angle_beta   90.00
_cell.angle_gamma   90.00
#
_symmetry.space_group_name_H-M   'P 1'
#
loop_
_entity.id
_entity.type
_entity.pdbx_description
1 polymer ?
#
loop_
_entity_poly.entity_id
_entity_poly.type
_entity_poly.pdbx_seq_one_letter_code
_entity_poly.pdbx_strand_id
1 'polypeptide(L)'
;MRPKALLITLFLLGAAALAQAQDDVTLNFGADGPREAWTTTGPPGKPAPDSVRSDRSIMPMSFKGKKDSDALYVVDKTTGNLAGTTVGAVRKTGNWQVAPESYKLIGQVSVKVEHSGQPLAAGEVSLDDGVREQKELLDPSTNGKIDFFGIKPGSLKITARYKAKDGTSKSVTQLLDAPLTRTTPIPSAVISVPEDVAVVGTAAPASSDKPAVPASSTPAAAPAGAQASGKPAESANPIGSLVVYLVGIAVAGGVIYLAFKYAKQNPELVQSKLTQLGVDIPQPGDATQGQQYDPVPAPMPKKQDPPQKIILDGAAPDPIAPFAASTAVSVGEPRLTSDAGDAMILPEGETVVGREVGLGLSLVGETTVSRQHAKLFRSGNEVTLTDLGSTNGTYVNGVQLNGGTTLRHGDSVQFGAVRFRYEG
;
A
#
# COMPACT_ATOMS: atom_id res chain seq x y z
N MET A 1 45.62 9.39 -43.60
CA MET A 1 44.48 10.31 -43.35
C MET A 1 43.67 9.77 -42.17
N ARG A 2 43.17 10.67 -41.31
CA ARG A 2 42.86 10.48 -39.88
C ARG A 2 41.61 9.60 -39.60
N PRO A 3 41.63 8.65 -38.65
CA PRO A 3 40.42 8.07 -38.07
C PRO A 3 40.01 8.90 -36.86
N LYS A 4 39.33 10.03 -37.08
CA LYS A 4 38.81 10.89 -35.99
C LYS A 4 37.28 10.94 -35.92
N ALA A 5 36.56 10.24 -36.80
CA ALA A 5 35.10 10.32 -36.87
C ALA A 5 34.36 9.22 -36.07
N LEU A 6 34.99 8.08 -35.75
CA LEU A 6 34.28 6.95 -35.13
C LEU A 6 34.28 6.97 -33.58
N LEU A 7 35.15 7.78 -32.96
CA LEU A 7 35.25 7.85 -31.50
C LEU A 7 34.19 8.77 -30.85
N ILE A 8 33.61 9.70 -31.61
CA ILE A 8 32.69 10.72 -31.08
C ILE A 8 31.26 10.16 -30.95
N THR A 9 30.84 9.28 -31.86
CA THR A 9 29.50 8.66 -31.83
C THR A 9 29.37 7.57 -30.76
N LEU A 10 30.46 6.85 -30.44
CA LEU A 10 30.49 5.85 -29.37
C LEU A 10 30.49 6.50 -27.97
N PHE A 11 31.05 7.71 -27.85
CA PHE A 11 31.01 8.50 -26.60
C PHE A 11 29.60 9.07 -26.34
N LEU A 12 28.87 9.47 -27.38
CA LEU A 12 27.49 9.95 -27.27
C LEU A 12 26.46 8.85 -26.96
N LEU A 13 26.64 7.63 -27.51
CA LEU A 13 25.79 6.48 -27.16
C LEU A 13 26.08 5.93 -25.75
N GLY A 14 27.35 5.95 -25.30
CA GLY A 14 27.72 5.57 -23.93
C GLY A 14 27.17 6.54 -22.88
N ALA A 15 27.13 7.84 -23.18
CA ALA A 15 26.54 8.84 -22.29
C ALA A 15 25.02 8.68 -22.14
N ALA A 16 24.30 8.29 -23.20
CA ALA A 16 22.85 8.08 -23.16
C ALA A 16 22.45 6.82 -22.36
N ALA A 17 23.24 5.74 -22.43
CA ALA A 17 23.02 4.55 -21.63
C ALA A 17 23.37 4.75 -20.13
N LEU A 18 24.41 5.53 -19.82
CA LEU A 18 24.72 5.93 -18.44
C LEU A 18 23.67 6.89 -17.86
N ALA A 19 23.06 7.75 -18.68
CA ALA A 19 22.01 8.66 -18.24
C ALA A 19 20.71 7.94 -17.86
N GLN A 20 20.40 6.80 -18.50
CA GLN A 20 19.21 6.00 -18.14
C GLN A 20 19.41 5.14 -16.88
N ALA A 21 20.65 4.75 -16.55
CA ALA A 21 20.95 3.97 -15.35
C ALA A 21 20.93 4.79 -14.04
N GLN A 22 20.93 6.12 -14.10
CA GLN A 22 20.93 6.99 -12.91
C GLN A 22 19.55 7.24 -12.31
N ASP A 23 18.47 6.86 -12.99
CA ASP A 23 17.11 6.97 -12.45
C ASP A 23 16.69 5.73 -11.67
N ASP A 24 17.23 4.55 -12.00
CA ASP A 24 16.89 3.32 -11.28
C ASP A 24 17.85 3.11 -10.12
N VAL A 25 17.30 3.16 -8.91
CA VAL A 25 18.04 3.02 -7.65
C VAL A 25 17.55 1.81 -6.88
N THR A 26 18.37 1.36 -5.93
CA THR A 26 18.02 0.24 -5.06
C THR A 26 18.00 0.66 -3.61
N LEU A 27 16.90 0.37 -2.91
CA LEU A 27 16.83 0.44 -1.46
C LEU A 27 17.17 -0.92 -0.85
N ASN A 28 18.05 -0.94 0.13
CA ASN A 28 18.46 -2.15 0.83
C ASN A 28 18.14 -2.05 2.33
N PHE A 29 17.37 -3.00 2.85
CA PHE A 29 16.87 -3.03 4.23
C PHE A 29 17.56 -4.07 5.11
N GLY A 30 18.45 -4.89 4.56
CA GLY A 30 19.17 -5.95 5.29
C GLY A 30 18.35 -7.20 5.66
N ALA A 31 17.02 -7.10 5.78
CA ALA A 31 16.12 -8.22 6.06
C ALA A 31 14.80 -8.07 5.29
N ASP A 32 14.04 -9.14 5.10
CA ASP A 32 12.68 -9.08 4.54
C ASP A 32 11.70 -8.46 5.57
N GLY A 33 10.60 -7.89 5.08
CA GLY A 33 9.58 -7.22 5.88
C GLY A 33 8.81 -6.16 5.07
N PRO A 34 7.57 -5.83 5.47
CA PRO A 34 6.71 -4.95 4.69
C PRO A 34 7.16 -3.48 4.77
N ARG A 35 7.53 -2.91 3.62
CA ARG A 35 7.81 -1.47 3.48
C ARG A 35 7.04 -0.84 2.35
N GLU A 36 6.87 0.46 2.49
CA GLU A 36 6.30 1.34 1.47
C GLU A 36 7.19 2.57 1.32
N ALA A 37 7.56 2.89 0.09
CA ALA A 37 8.47 3.98 -0.24
C ALA A 37 7.84 4.92 -1.26
N TRP A 38 8.06 6.22 -1.11
CA TRP A 38 7.56 7.21 -2.05
C TRP A 38 8.40 8.49 -1.99
N THR A 39 8.38 9.24 -3.08
CA THR A 39 9.04 10.55 -3.15
C THR A 39 8.01 11.67 -3.05
N THR A 40 8.41 12.81 -2.50
CA THR A 40 7.56 14.03 -2.46
C THR A 40 8.44 15.29 -2.50
N THR A 41 7.86 16.41 -2.91
CA THR A 41 8.55 17.70 -2.98
C THR A 41 8.61 18.44 -1.64
N GLY A 42 8.04 17.85 -0.57
CA GLY A 42 7.82 18.54 0.71
C GLY A 42 8.08 17.68 1.95
N PRO A 43 7.56 18.09 3.12
CA PRO A 43 7.60 17.29 4.33
C PRO A 43 6.91 15.93 4.12
N PRO A 44 7.18 14.94 4.99
CA PRO A 44 6.51 13.66 4.91
C PRO A 44 4.99 13.84 5.03
N GLY A 45 4.26 13.21 4.12
CA GLY A 45 2.80 13.22 4.05
C GLY A 45 2.27 11.81 3.81
N LYS A 46 0.97 11.70 3.56
CA LYS A 46 0.36 10.43 3.14
C LYS A 46 1.14 9.82 1.96
N PRO A 47 1.40 8.50 1.96
CA PRO A 47 2.02 7.83 0.83
C PRO A 47 1.31 8.18 -0.49
N ALA A 48 2.09 8.54 -1.50
CA ALA A 48 1.57 8.92 -2.80
C ALA A 48 0.93 7.69 -3.50
N PRO A 49 -0.04 7.88 -4.43
CA PRO A 49 -0.64 6.76 -5.16
C PRO A 49 0.36 5.93 -5.97
N ASP A 50 1.48 6.52 -6.36
CA ASP A 50 2.60 5.87 -7.04
C ASP A 50 3.67 5.32 -6.08
N SER A 51 3.33 5.12 -4.79
CA SER A 51 4.23 4.50 -3.82
C SER A 51 4.58 3.07 -4.23
N VAL A 52 5.82 2.68 -3.92
CA VAL A 52 6.34 1.33 -4.17
C VAL A 52 6.25 0.54 -2.87
N ARG A 53 5.66 -0.66 -2.93
CA ARG A 53 5.53 -1.56 -1.79
C ARG A 53 6.31 -2.84 -2.04
N SER A 54 6.96 -3.36 -1.01
CA SER A 54 7.72 -4.61 -1.08
C SER A 54 7.92 -5.21 0.30
N ASP A 55 7.86 -6.54 0.38
CA ASP A 55 8.23 -7.31 1.56
C ASP A 55 9.68 -7.79 1.51
N ARG A 56 10.42 -7.47 0.44
CA ARG A 56 11.78 -7.94 0.22
C ARG A 56 12.79 -6.99 0.87
N SER A 57 13.93 -7.55 1.24
CA SER A 57 15.14 -6.83 1.69
C SER A 57 15.71 -5.88 0.64
N ILE A 58 15.33 -6.04 -0.62
CA ILE A 58 15.74 -5.20 -1.74
C ILE A 58 14.50 -4.64 -2.42
N MET A 59 14.44 -3.32 -2.60
CA MET A 59 13.35 -2.63 -3.29
C MET A 59 13.93 -1.74 -4.40
N PRO A 60 13.80 -2.13 -5.68
CA PRO A 60 14.14 -1.24 -6.78
C PRO A 60 13.13 -0.11 -6.86
N MET A 61 13.60 1.09 -7.18
CA MET A 61 12.75 2.25 -7.43
C MET A 61 13.30 3.09 -8.57
N SER A 62 12.41 3.79 -9.27
CA SER A 62 12.79 4.73 -10.32
C SER A 62 12.54 6.16 -9.87
N PHE A 63 13.53 7.02 -10.06
CA PHE A 63 13.48 8.46 -9.83
C PHE A 63 13.25 9.26 -11.11
N LYS A 64 12.76 8.59 -12.17
CA LYS A 64 12.43 9.23 -13.43
C LYS A 64 11.49 10.42 -13.21
N GLY A 65 11.93 11.60 -13.67
CA GLY A 65 11.17 12.84 -13.52
C GLY A 65 11.17 13.45 -12.11
N LYS A 66 11.98 12.94 -11.17
CA LYS A 66 12.15 13.48 -9.82
C LYS A 66 13.40 14.35 -9.72
N LYS A 67 13.31 15.44 -8.96
CA LYS A 67 14.42 16.38 -8.75
C LYS A 67 15.31 15.88 -7.62
N ASP A 68 16.59 16.24 -7.65
CA ASP A 68 17.53 15.89 -6.58
C ASP A 68 17.16 16.49 -5.21
N SER A 69 16.41 17.59 -5.21
CA SER A 69 15.86 18.24 -4.01
C SER A 69 14.64 17.52 -3.43
N ASP A 70 14.02 16.60 -4.17
CA ASP A 70 12.84 15.89 -3.69
C ASP A 70 13.24 14.96 -2.53
N ALA A 71 12.34 14.81 -1.58
CA ALA A 71 12.52 13.88 -0.47
C ALA A 71 12.12 12.47 -0.90
N LEU A 72 12.84 11.47 -0.40
CA LEU A 72 12.45 10.08 -0.44
C LEU A 72 12.14 9.64 0.99
N TYR A 73 10.96 9.05 1.20
CA TYR A 73 10.56 8.45 2.47
C TYR A 73 10.32 6.96 2.32
N VAL A 74 10.62 6.22 3.38
CA VAL A 74 10.31 4.79 3.51
C VAL A 74 9.69 4.55 4.88
N VAL A 75 8.50 3.96 4.89
CA VAL A 75 7.87 3.48 6.13
C VAL A 75 8.04 1.98 6.24
N ASP A 76 8.47 1.51 7.42
CA ASP A 76 8.36 0.12 7.81
C ASP A 76 6.94 -0.10 8.36
N LYS A 77 6.14 -0.94 7.71
CA LYS A 77 4.73 -1.13 8.05
C LYS A 77 4.53 -1.95 9.33
N THR A 78 5.56 -2.68 9.77
CA THR A 78 5.54 -3.47 11.01
C THR A 78 5.71 -2.58 12.22
N THR A 79 6.63 -1.61 12.15
CA THR A 79 6.89 -0.69 13.27
C THR A 79 6.12 0.63 13.14
N GLY A 80 5.68 0.96 11.93
CA GLY A 80 5.12 2.26 11.57
C GLY A 80 6.14 3.40 11.63
N ASN A 81 7.44 3.11 11.70
CA ASN A 81 8.49 4.13 11.72
C ASN A 81 8.88 4.53 10.30
N LEU A 82 9.35 5.76 10.17
CA LEU A 82 9.63 6.42 8.90
C LEU A 82 11.10 6.86 8.84
N ALA A 83 11.76 6.46 7.76
CA ALA A 83 13.07 6.94 7.36
C ALA A 83 12.92 7.95 6.22
N GLY A 84 13.84 8.91 6.14
CA GLY A 84 13.82 9.95 5.11
C GLY A 84 15.22 10.33 4.64
N THR A 85 15.34 10.60 3.34
CA THR A 85 16.56 11.10 2.68
C THR A 85 16.15 11.97 1.48
N THR A 86 17.11 12.39 0.65
CA THR A 86 16.83 13.08 -0.61
C THR A 86 17.09 12.20 -1.82
N VAL A 87 16.32 12.39 -2.89
CA VAL A 87 16.50 11.73 -4.18
C VAL A 87 17.94 11.92 -4.68
N GLY A 88 18.48 13.14 -4.59
CA GLY A 88 19.84 13.44 -5.04
C GLY A 88 20.93 12.74 -4.23
N ALA A 89 20.71 12.48 -2.93
CA ALA A 89 21.66 11.71 -2.13
C ALA A 89 21.74 10.25 -2.60
N VAL A 90 20.58 9.63 -2.85
CA VAL A 90 20.50 8.24 -3.30
C VAL A 90 20.94 8.08 -4.76
N ARG A 91 20.63 9.06 -5.62
CA ARG A 91 21.06 9.07 -7.03
C ARG A 91 22.58 9.03 -7.18
N LYS A 92 23.32 9.73 -6.31
CA LYS A 92 24.79 9.76 -6.33
C LYS A 92 25.43 8.39 -6.06
N THR A 93 24.80 7.59 -5.19
CA THR A 93 25.30 6.27 -4.80
C THR A 93 24.66 5.14 -5.62
N GLY A 94 23.52 5.39 -6.28
CA GLY A 94 22.69 4.39 -6.95
C GLY A 94 21.98 3.43 -5.99
N ASN A 95 22.24 3.56 -4.68
CA ASN A 95 21.70 2.71 -3.64
C ASN A 95 21.54 3.46 -2.32
N TRP A 96 20.58 3.04 -1.51
CA TRP A 96 20.45 3.51 -0.13
C TRP A 96 20.32 2.33 0.82
N GLN A 97 21.29 2.19 1.72
CA GLN A 97 21.19 1.28 2.86
C GLN A 97 20.30 1.89 3.94
N VAL A 98 19.06 1.42 4.03
CA VAL A 98 18.07 1.87 5.01
C VAL A 98 18.24 1.04 6.29
N ALA A 99 19.26 1.40 7.07
CA ALA A 99 19.55 0.75 8.34
C ALA A 99 18.51 1.14 9.43
N PRO A 100 18.33 0.33 10.50
CA PRO A 100 17.36 0.61 11.57
C PRO A 100 17.43 2.03 12.16
N GLU A 101 18.63 2.59 12.29
CA GLU A 101 18.89 3.95 12.78
C GLU A 101 18.43 5.07 11.82
N SER A 102 18.10 4.72 10.57
CA SER A 102 17.54 5.66 9.59
C SER A 102 16.09 6.02 9.92
N TYR A 103 15.38 5.15 10.65
CA TYR A 103 14.00 5.35 11.05
C TYR A 103 13.92 6.26 12.28
N LYS A 104 13.80 7.56 12.04
CA LYS A 104 13.86 8.59 13.09
C LYS A 104 12.52 9.25 13.40
N LEU A 105 11.50 8.95 12.60
CA LEU A 105 10.17 9.54 12.67
C LEU A 105 9.11 8.46 12.83
N ILE A 106 7.93 8.87 13.28
CA ILE A 106 6.70 8.08 13.26
C ILE A 106 6.01 8.35 11.92
N GLY A 107 5.70 7.29 11.17
CA GLY A 107 5.11 7.41 9.85
C GLY A 107 3.72 8.04 9.88
N GLN A 108 2.88 7.61 10.83
CA GLN A 108 1.51 8.08 10.97
C GLN A 108 1.09 8.13 12.43
N VAL A 109 0.38 9.19 12.83
CA VAL A 109 -0.36 9.29 14.09
C VAL A 109 -1.82 9.58 13.76
N SER A 110 -2.74 8.86 14.38
CA SER A 110 -4.17 9.00 14.11
C SER A 110 -4.90 9.65 15.28
N VAL A 111 -5.77 10.61 15.01
CA VAL A 111 -6.55 11.31 16.04
C VAL A 111 -8.03 11.20 15.69
N LYS A 112 -8.80 10.62 16.60
CA LYS A 112 -10.26 10.62 16.53
C LYS A 112 -10.81 11.70 17.45
N VAL A 113 -11.68 12.57 16.95
CA VAL A 113 -12.39 13.57 17.74
C VAL A 113 -13.87 13.19 17.78
N GLU A 114 -14.42 13.09 18.98
CA GLU A 114 -15.79 12.63 19.18
C GLU A 114 -16.51 13.40 20.29
N HIS A 115 -17.83 13.39 20.22
CA HIS A 115 -18.71 13.85 21.29
C HIS A 115 -19.71 12.73 21.61
N SER A 116 -19.73 12.29 22.87
CA SER A 116 -20.62 11.21 23.32
C SER A 116 -20.56 9.94 22.44
N GLY A 117 -19.34 9.59 21.98
CA GLY A 117 -19.07 8.42 21.12
C GLY A 117 -19.35 8.64 19.63
N GLN A 118 -19.92 9.77 19.23
CA GLN A 118 -20.19 10.11 17.83
C GLN A 118 -19.08 10.98 17.25
N PRO A 119 -18.66 10.77 15.99
CA PRO A 119 -17.58 11.54 15.40
C PRO A 119 -17.99 13.01 15.24
N LEU A 120 -17.07 13.91 15.58
CA LEU A 120 -17.29 15.34 15.43
C LEU A 120 -17.40 15.69 13.94
N ALA A 121 -18.39 16.52 13.56
CA ALA A 121 -18.65 16.83 12.15
C ALA A 121 -17.71 17.89 11.58
N ALA A 122 -17.25 18.85 12.40
CA ALA A 122 -16.40 19.94 11.94
C ALA A 122 -15.49 20.50 13.04
N GLY A 123 -14.31 20.94 12.66
CA GLY A 123 -13.31 21.50 13.57
C GLY A 123 -11.94 21.63 12.93
N GLU A 124 -10.94 21.98 13.72
CA GLU A 124 -9.53 21.95 13.33
C GLU A 124 -8.80 21.10 14.37
N VAL A 125 -7.96 20.18 13.93
CA VAL A 125 -7.08 19.41 14.83
C VAL A 125 -5.65 19.83 14.53
N SER A 126 -4.91 20.23 15.57
CA SER A 126 -3.48 20.46 15.48
C SER A 126 -2.69 19.46 16.29
N LEU A 127 -1.53 19.07 15.77
CA LEU A 127 -0.56 18.21 16.45
C LEU A 127 0.79 18.91 16.45
N ASP A 128 1.32 19.18 17.64
CA ASP A 128 2.64 19.77 17.86
C ASP A 128 3.58 18.71 18.45
N ASP A 129 4.68 18.42 17.76
CA ASP A 129 5.71 17.46 18.17
C ASP A 129 6.94 18.13 18.83
N GLY A 130 6.82 19.41 19.16
CA GLY A 130 7.88 20.25 19.72
C GLY A 130 8.86 20.80 18.69
N VAL A 131 8.73 20.42 17.42
CA VAL A 131 9.53 20.94 16.30
C VAL A 131 8.64 21.55 15.22
N ARG A 132 7.49 20.92 14.95
CA ARG A 132 6.52 21.35 13.94
C ARG A 132 5.10 21.19 14.48
N GLU A 133 4.25 22.16 14.16
CA GLU A 133 2.81 22.05 14.33
C GLU A 133 2.18 21.71 12.97
N GLN A 134 1.47 20.59 12.89
CA GLN A 134 0.62 20.23 11.75
C GLN A 134 -0.83 20.54 12.08
N LYS A 135 -1.60 21.04 11.11
CA LYS A 135 -3.01 21.40 11.27
C LYS A 135 -3.81 20.78 10.16
N GLU A 136 -4.90 20.14 10.52
CA GLU A 136 -5.82 19.52 9.59
C GLU A 136 -7.26 19.88 9.93
N LEU A 137 -8.06 20.10 8.90
CA LEU A 137 -9.46 20.43 9.06
C LEU A 137 -10.25 19.14 9.26
N LEU A 138 -11.08 19.13 10.30
CA LEU A 138 -12.10 18.12 10.46
C LEU A 138 -13.34 18.57 9.70
N ASP A 139 -13.79 17.72 8.78
CA ASP A 139 -15.05 17.90 8.05
C ASP A 139 -15.84 16.59 8.05
N PRO A 140 -17.12 16.58 7.63
CA PRO A 140 -17.95 15.37 7.72
C PRO A 140 -17.39 14.16 6.96
N SER A 141 -16.61 14.36 5.91
CA SER A 141 -15.98 13.28 5.14
C SER A 141 -14.84 12.58 5.89
N THR A 142 -14.24 13.27 6.87
CA THR A 142 -13.20 12.71 7.74
C THR A 142 -13.76 11.71 8.76
N ASN A 143 -15.08 11.72 8.98
CA ASN A 143 -15.77 10.90 9.97
C ASN A 143 -15.11 11.00 11.37
N GLY A 144 -14.74 12.22 11.77
CA GLY A 144 -14.11 12.48 13.06
C GLY A 144 -12.65 12.02 13.18
N LYS A 145 -12.01 11.56 12.09
CA LYS A 145 -10.65 10.99 12.12
C LYS A 145 -9.68 11.79 11.25
N ILE A 146 -8.55 12.18 11.84
CA ILE A 146 -7.44 12.87 11.19
C ILE A 146 -6.17 12.01 11.29
N ASP A 147 -5.38 11.97 10.23
CA ASP A 147 -4.08 11.30 10.20
C ASP A 147 -2.97 12.34 9.95
N PHE A 148 -1.98 12.37 10.83
CA PHE A 148 -0.78 13.20 10.72
C PHE A 148 0.42 12.33 10.36
N PHE A 149 1.39 12.88 9.63
CA PHE A 149 2.49 12.09 9.04
C PHE A 149 3.87 12.62 9.39
N GLY A 150 4.83 11.70 9.53
CA GLY A 150 6.24 12.00 9.78
C GLY A 150 6.49 12.82 11.04
N ILE A 151 5.97 12.31 12.16
CA ILE A 151 5.96 12.97 13.46
C ILE A 151 7.23 12.63 14.23
N LYS A 152 7.83 13.61 14.91
CA LYS A 152 8.95 13.34 15.81
C LYS A 152 8.47 12.53 17.02
N PRO A 153 9.14 11.42 17.40
CA PRO A 153 8.76 10.66 18.58
C PRO A 153 8.95 11.48 19.86
N GLY A 154 8.06 11.27 20.83
CA GLY A 154 8.05 11.94 22.13
C GLY A 154 6.63 12.28 22.59
N SER A 155 6.53 13.28 23.48
CA SER A 155 5.25 13.78 23.98
C SER A 155 4.64 14.79 23.01
N LEU A 156 3.56 14.39 22.36
CA LEU A 156 2.85 15.15 21.34
C LEU A 156 1.71 15.94 21.99
N LYS A 157 1.57 17.23 21.63
CA LYS A 157 0.45 18.06 22.07
C LYS A 157 -0.59 18.14 20.97
N ILE A 158 -1.75 17.54 21.20
CA ILE A 158 -2.86 17.49 20.24
C ILE A 158 -3.94 18.46 20.71
N THR A 159 -4.37 19.37 19.85
CA THR A 159 -5.41 20.36 20.16
C THR A 159 -6.53 20.27 19.14
N ALA A 160 -7.73 19.94 19.60
CA ALA A 160 -8.94 20.01 18.78
C ALA A 160 -9.67 21.32 19.06
N ARG A 161 -9.83 22.16 18.03
CA ARG A 161 -10.66 23.36 18.04
C ARG A 161 -11.99 23.09 17.36
N TYR A 162 -13.08 23.53 17.97
CA TYR A 162 -14.43 23.30 17.48
C TYR A 162 -15.34 24.48 17.82
N LYS A 163 -16.51 24.54 17.16
CA LYS A 163 -17.57 25.50 17.49
C LYS A 163 -18.64 24.82 18.31
N ALA A 164 -18.97 25.39 19.46
CA ALA A 164 -20.13 24.99 20.24
C ALA A 164 -21.43 25.45 19.58
N LYS A 165 -22.59 24.93 20.03
CA LYS A 165 -23.92 25.30 19.51
C LYS A 165 -24.22 26.81 19.59
N ASP A 166 -23.63 27.52 20.55
CA ASP A 166 -23.73 28.97 20.71
C ASP A 166 -22.87 29.76 19.70
N GLY A 167 -22.10 29.06 18.85
CA GLY A 167 -21.17 29.65 17.89
C GLY A 167 -19.79 30.00 18.47
N THR A 168 -19.58 29.82 19.77
CA THR A 168 -18.31 30.10 20.44
C THR A 168 -17.26 29.08 20.02
N SER A 169 -16.06 29.55 19.68
CA SER A 169 -14.91 28.67 19.39
C SER A 169 -14.28 28.20 20.69
N LYS A 170 -14.16 26.88 20.86
CA LYS A 170 -13.56 26.22 22.03
C LYS A 170 -12.45 25.28 21.60
N SER A 171 -11.61 24.88 22.53
CA SER A 171 -10.52 23.94 22.26
C SER A 171 -10.28 22.98 23.42
N VAL A 172 -10.01 21.73 23.08
CA VAL A 172 -9.53 20.70 24.02
C VAL A 172 -8.13 20.30 23.61
N THR A 173 -7.21 20.26 24.57
CA THR A 173 -5.84 19.81 24.37
C THR A 173 -5.59 18.54 25.16
N GLN A 174 -4.95 17.56 24.52
CA GLN A 174 -4.53 16.30 25.11
C GLN A 174 -3.08 16.02 24.76
N LEU A 175 -2.34 15.41 25.68
CA LEU A 175 -1.00 14.90 25.42
C LEU A 175 -1.08 13.43 25.01
N LEU A 176 -0.30 13.05 24.00
CA LEU A 176 -0.09 11.67 23.58
C LEU A 176 1.41 11.38 23.65
N ASP A 177 1.81 10.39 24.42
CA ASP A 177 3.18 9.90 24.37
C ASP A 177 3.32 8.90 23.20
N ALA A 178 4.24 9.18 22.29
CA ALA A 178 4.46 8.41 21.08
C ALA A 178 5.97 8.12 20.92
N PRO A 179 6.50 7.10 21.59
CA PRO A 179 7.89 6.68 21.41
C PRO A 179 8.09 5.96 20.07
N LEU A 180 9.35 5.92 19.62
CA LEU A 180 9.73 5.23 18.39
C LEU A 180 9.57 3.69 18.51
N THR A 181 9.82 3.15 19.71
CA THR A 181 9.58 1.75 20.04
C THR A 181 8.21 1.61 20.68
N ARG A 182 7.32 0.86 20.05
CA ARG A 182 5.91 0.70 20.46
C ARG A 182 5.33 -0.59 19.91
N THR A 183 4.23 -1.05 20.51
CA THR A 183 3.52 -2.27 20.11
C THR A 183 2.50 -2.03 18.99
N THR A 184 1.98 -0.81 18.89
CA THR A 184 1.06 -0.41 17.83
C THR A 184 1.82 0.40 16.77
N PRO A 185 1.77 0.00 15.48
CA PRO A 185 2.52 0.71 14.44
C PRO A 185 2.08 2.17 14.28
N ILE A 186 0.77 2.40 14.42
CA ILE A 186 0.11 3.71 14.32
C ILE A 186 -0.39 4.12 15.71
N PRO A 187 0.28 5.05 16.41
CA PRO A 187 -0.24 5.64 17.63
C PRO A 187 -1.58 6.32 17.37
N SER A 188 -2.49 6.21 18.33
CA SER A 188 -3.82 6.82 18.22
C SER A 188 -4.23 7.55 19.49
N ALA A 189 -4.89 8.69 19.34
CA ALA A 189 -5.57 9.40 20.42
C ALA A 189 -7.06 9.58 20.12
N VAL A 190 -7.88 9.55 21.17
CA VAL A 190 -9.31 9.89 21.10
C VAL A 190 -9.53 11.13 21.96
N ILE A 191 -10.01 12.21 21.35
CA ILE A 191 -10.34 13.47 22.02
C ILE A 191 -11.85 13.55 22.15
N SER A 192 -12.34 13.49 23.38
CA SER A 192 -13.75 13.70 23.69
C SER A 192 -14.01 15.17 23.97
N VAL A 193 -14.90 15.81 23.20
CA VAL A 193 -15.32 17.19 23.46
C VAL A 193 -16.55 17.22 24.39
N PRO A 194 -16.57 18.06 25.43
CA PRO A 194 -17.57 17.97 26.50
C PRO A 194 -18.94 18.60 26.16
N GLU A 195 -19.03 19.39 25.09
CA GLU A 195 -20.24 20.16 24.78
C GLU A 195 -21.05 19.59 23.64
N ASP A 196 -22.35 19.83 23.68
CA ASP A 196 -23.27 19.58 22.58
C ASP A 196 -22.79 20.28 21.29
N VAL A 197 -22.24 19.49 20.38
CA VAL A 197 -21.67 19.92 19.11
C VAL A 197 -22.29 19.15 17.95
N ALA A 198 -22.13 19.66 16.73
CA ALA A 198 -22.57 18.92 15.55
C ALA A 198 -21.74 17.64 15.40
N VAL A 199 -22.42 16.49 15.39
CA VAL A 199 -21.82 15.18 15.14
C VAL A 199 -22.26 14.67 13.78
N VAL A 200 -21.45 13.80 13.17
CA VAL A 200 -21.77 13.21 11.87
C VAL A 200 -23.08 12.42 12.00
N GLY A 201 -24.10 12.80 11.23
CA GLY A 201 -25.44 12.20 11.28
C GLY A 201 -26.54 13.10 11.85
N THR A 202 -26.20 14.22 12.51
CA THR A 202 -27.20 15.23 12.85
C THR A 202 -27.44 16.12 11.63
N ALA A 203 -28.54 15.88 10.91
CA ALA A 203 -28.98 16.75 9.83
C ALA A 203 -29.06 18.20 10.35
N ALA A 204 -28.35 19.11 9.67
CA ALA A 204 -28.49 20.54 9.94
C ALA A 204 -29.96 20.95 9.71
N PRO A 205 -30.61 21.69 10.61
CA PRO A 205 -31.88 22.32 10.29
C PRO A 205 -31.63 23.29 9.14
N ALA A 206 -32.44 23.19 8.09
CA ALA A 206 -32.46 24.15 7.00
C ALA A 206 -32.70 25.54 7.57
N SER A 207 -31.66 26.39 7.58
CA SER A 207 -31.82 27.81 7.82
C SER A 207 -32.27 28.48 6.52
N SER A 208 -33.59 28.54 6.36
CA SER A 208 -34.26 29.56 5.58
C SER A 208 -34.07 30.90 6.29
N ASP A 209 -33.26 31.79 5.74
CA ASP A 209 -33.57 33.23 5.71
C ASP A 209 -32.59 33.99 4.81
N LYS A 210 -33.09 34.37 3.63
CA LYS A 210 -32.48 35.39 2.77
C LYS A 210 -33.57 36.41 2.43
N PRO A 211 -33.51 37.64 2.98
CA PRO A 211 -34.31 38.73 2.46
C PRO A 211 -33.73 39.24 1.13
N ALA A 212 -34.63 39.39 0.16
CA ALA A 212 -34.40 39.92 -1.17
C ALA A 212 -34.20 41.44 -1.19
N VAL A 213 -33.41 41.94 -2.15
CA VAL A 213 -33.65 43.21 -2.85
C VAL A 213 -33.25 43.05 -4.34
N PRO A 214 -33.97 43.63 -5.32
CA PRO A 214 -34.02 43.15 -6.71
C PRO A 214 -33.45 44.12 -7.77
N ALA A 215 -33.51 43.64 -9.03
CA ALA A 215 -33.50 44.37 -10.32
C ALA A 215 -32.16 45.04 -10.70
N SER A 216 -31.65 45.04 -11.93
CA SER A 216 -32.12 44.87 -13.32
C SER A 216 -30.83 44.76 -14.18
N SER A 217 -30.72 44.32 -15.44
CA SER A 217 -31.57 44.34 -16.63
C SER A 217 -31.00 43.36 -17.69
N THR A 218 -31.87 42.91 -18.59
CA THR A 218 -31.61 42.04 -19.77
C THR A 218 -31.52 42.92 -21.05
N PRO A 219 -31.51 42.39 -22.30
CA PRO A 219 -30.42 41.82 -23.13
C PRO A 219 -30.20 42.59 -24.47
N ALA A 220 -29.25 42.11 -25.31
CA ALA A 220 -29.28 42.05 -26.80
C ALA A 220 -27.81 41.96 -27.31
N ALA A 221 -27.42 41.40 -28.45
CA ALA A 221 -27.94 40.52 -29.48
C ALA A 221 -26.71 40.13 -30.34
N ALA A 222 -26.79 39.02 -31.08
CA ALA A 222 -25.77 38.56 -32.04
C ALA A 222 -25.69 39.50 -33.29
N PRO A 223 -24.70 39.34 -34.19
CA PRO A 223 -24.81 38.27 -35.21
C PRO A 223 -23.51 37.59 -35.69
N ALA A 224 -23.72 36.33 -36.10
CA ALA A 224 -23.19 35.54 -37.22
C ALA A 224 -21.82 35.80 -37.89
N GLY A 225 -21.07 34.69 -38.11
CA GLY A 225 -20.02 34.53 -39.13
C GLY A 225 -19.54 33.06 -39.24
N ALA A 226 -19.75 32.45 -40.41
CA ALA A 226 -19.42 31.08 -40.86
C ALA A 226 -17.88 30.83 -41.00
N GLN A 227 -17.25 29.67 -41.28
CA GLN A 227 -17.61 28.32 -41.77
C GLN A 227 -16.36 27.39 -41.67
N ALA A 228 -16.58 26.08 -41.45
CA ALA A 228 -15.94 24.85 -41.97
C ALA A 228 -14.40 24.69 -42.22
N SER A 229 -13.85 23.58 -41.68
CA SER A 229 -13.04 22.50 -42.33
C SER A 229 -12.41 21.65 -41.20
N GLY A 230 -12.29 20.32 -41.19
CA GLY A 230 -12.14 19.29 -42.23
C GLY A 230 -10.95 18.40 -41.80
N LYS A 231 -11.21 17.16 -41.34
CA LYS A 231 -10.26 16.14 -40.81
C LYS A 231 -9.14 15.79 -41.82
N PRO A 232 -8.02 15.11 -41.45
CA PRO A 232 -8.09 13.65 -41.27
C PRO A 232 -7.23 13.05 -40.14
N ALA A 233 -7.61 11.83 -39.76
CA ALA A 233 -6.86 10.94 -38.88
C ALA A 233 -5.62 10.39 -39.63
N GLU A 234 -4.47 10.38 -38.96
CA GLU A 234 -3.24 9.79 -39.49
C GLU A 234 -3.08 8.35 -39.00
N SER A 235 -2.90 7.46 -39.97
CA SER A 235 -2.87 6.01 -39.91
C SER A 235 -1.52 5.45 -39.43
N ALA A 236 -1.58 4.39 -38.62
CA ALA A 236 -0.45 3.56 -38.22
C ALA A 236 0.22 2.87 -39.43
N ASN A 237 1.55 2.89 -39.48
CA ASN A 237 2.38 2.11 -40.42
C ASN A 237 3.04 0.92 -39.68
N PRO A 238 2.52 -0.33 -39.78
CA PRO A 238 3.03 -1.48 -39.02
C PRO A 238 4.33 -2.11 -39.56
N ILE A 239 4.91 -1.59 -40.66
CA ILE A 239 6.12 -2.19 -41.28
C ILE A 239 7.43 -1.59 -40.71
N GLY A 240 7.42 -0.33 -40.26
CA GLY A 240 8.60 0.34 -39.71
C GLY A 240 9.03 -0.16 -38.33
N SER A 241 8.08 -0.66 -37.52
CA SER A 241 8.35 -1.14 -36.15
C SER A 241 9.09 -2.48 -36.13
N LEU A 242 8.83 -3.37 -37.08
CA LEU A 242 9.43 -4.71 -37.10
C LEU A 242 10.92 -4.66 -37.47
N VAL A 243 11.33 -3.80 -38.39
CA VAL A 243 12.75 -3.63 -38.78
C VAL A 243 13.55 -3.03 -37.63
N VAL A 244 13.01 -2.04 -36.93
CA VAL A 244 13.66 -1.45 -35.74
C VAL A 244 13.81 -2.49 -34.63
N TYR A 245 12.80 -3.35 -34.43
CA TYR A 245 12.86 -4.42 -33.44
C TYR A 245 13.90 -5.50 -33.80
N LEU A 246 13.97 -5.92 -35.06
CA LEU A 246 14.97 -6.90 -35.53
C LEU A 246 16.40 -6.36 -35.48
N VAL A 247 16.61 -5.08 -35.81
CA VAL A 247 17.90 -4.41 -35.63
C VAL A 247 18.25 -4.30 -34.15
N GLY A 248 17.28 -4.00 -33.28
CA GLY A 248 17.46 -3.99 -31.82
C GLY A 248 17.91 -5.35 -31.27
N ILE A 249 17.29 -6.45 -31.73
CA ILE A 249 17.69 -7.81 -31.34
C ILE A 249 19.09 -8.15 -31.84
N ALA A 250 19.44 -7.79 -33.08
CA ALA A 250 20.78 -8.05 -33.63
C ALA A 250 21.87 -7.30 -32.86
N VAL A 251 21.60 -6.05 -32.46
CA VAL A 251 22.52 -5.25 -31.64
C VAL A 251 22.65 -5.84 -30.24
N ALA A 252 21.54 -6.20 -29.59
CA ALA A 252 21.55 -6.85 -28.28
C ALA A 252 22.33 -8.18 -28.31
N GLY A 253 22.09 -9.01 -29.33
CA GLY A 253 22.81 -10.26 -29.55
C GLY A 253 24.31 -10.03 -29.80
N GLY A 254 24.67 -9.00 -30.57
CA GLY A 254 26.06 -8.63 -30.80
C GLY A 254 26.79 -8.16 -29.53
N VAL A 255 26.11 -7.36 -28.69
CA VAL A 255 26.66 -6.90 -27.40
C VAL A 255 26.82 -8.07 -26.43
N ILE A 256 25.83 -8.96 -26.33
CA ILE A 256 25.90 -10.18 -25.50
C ILE A 256 27.04 -11.09 -26.00
N TYR A 257 27.16 -11.28 -27.31
CA TYR A 257 28.24 -12.08 -27.90
C TYR A 257 29.62 -11.48 -27.62
N LEU A 258 29.78 -10.15 -27.75
CA LEU A 258 31.03 -9.47 -27.45
C LEU A 258 31.37 -9.50 -25.96
N ALA A 259 30.37 -9.34 -25.07
CA ALA A 259 30.55 -9.48 -23.63
C ALA A 259 30.97 -10.91 -23.26
N PHE A 260 30.35 -11.93 -23.87
CA PHE A 260 30.70 -13.33 -23.65
C PHE A 260 32.09 -13.65 -24.20
N LYS A 261 32.44 -13.13 -25.38
CA LYS A 261 33.76 -13.26 -25.99
C LYS A 261 34.84 -12.56 -25.15
N TYR A 262 34.53 -11.38 -24.62
CA TYR A 262 35.42 -10.62 -23.74
C TYR A 262 35.62 -11.31 -22.39
N ALA A 263 34.54 -11.85 -21.80
CA ALA A 263 34.59 -12.64 -20.58
C ALA A 263 35.44 -13.91 -20.76
N LYS A 264 35.34 -14.56 -21.92
CA LYS A 264 36.17 -15.73 -22.28
C LYS A 264 37.64 -15.37 -22.50
N GLN A 265 37.94 -14.14 -22.91
CA GLN A 265 39.30 -13.64 -23.12
C GLN A 265 39.96 -13.09 -21.84
N ASN A 266 39.18 -12.68 -20.84
CA ASN A 266 39.68 -12.04 -19.61
C ASN A 266 39.09 -12.68 -18.34
N PRO A 267 39.33 -13.98 -18.09
CA PRO A 267 38.70 -14.72 -17.00
C PRO A 267 39.04 -14.17 -15.61
N GLU A 268 40.27 -13.72 -15.38
CA GLU A 268 40.72 -13.18 -14.08
C GLU A 268 40.06 -11.82 -13.73
N LEU A 269 39.79 -11.01 -14.75
CA LEU A 269 39.19 -9.69 -14.58
C LEU A 269 37.68 -9.80 -14.29
N VAL A 270 37.04 -10.82 -14.85
CA VAL A 270 35.64 -11.16 -14.55
C VAL A 270 35.52 -11.75 -13.14
N GLN A 271 36.40 -12.68 -12.75
CA GLN A 271 36.40 -13.25 -11.41
C GLN A 271 36.65 -12.18 -10.34
N SER A 272 37.68 -11.35 -10.47
CA SER A 272 37.96 -10.30 -9.47
C SER A 272 36.79 -9.32 -9.29
N LYS A 273 36.04 -9.02 -10.36
CA LYS A 273 34.83 -8.17 -10.29
C LYS A 273 33.63 -8.87 -9.67
N LEU A 274 33.47 -10.18 -9.90
CA LEU A 274 32.40 -10.98 -9.30
C LEU A 274 32.66 -11.25 -7.81
N THR A 275 33.90 -11.53 -7.43
CA THR A 275 34.33 -11.64 -6.02
C THR A 275 34.17 -10.30 -5.30
N GLN A 276 34.41 -9.17 -5.97
CA GLN A 276 34.13 -7.82 -5.42
C GLN A 276 32.62 -7.55 -5.23
N LEU A 277 31.75 -8.30 -5.91
CA LEU A 277 30.29 -8.29 -5.77
C LEU A 277 29.77 -9.40 -4.84
N GLY A 278 30.65 -10.15 -4.18
CA GLY A 278 30.29 -11.21 -3.23
C GLY A 278 29.74 -12.49 -3.88
N VAL A 279 29.94 -12.68 -5.18
CA VAL A 279 29.50 -13.87 -5.93
C VAL A 279 30.71 -14.76 -6.19
N ASP A 280 30.85 -15.83 -5.41
CA ASP A 280 31.86 -16.88 -5.65
C ASP A 280 31.33 -17.87 -6.71
N ILE A 281 32.03 -17.95 -7.84
CA ILE A 281 31.75 -18.94 -8.88
C ILE A 281 32.80 -20.06 -8.77
N PRO A 282 32.40 -21.31 -8.46
CA PRO A 282 33.33 -22.43 -8.38
C PRO A 282 34.08 -22.64 -9.70
N GLN A 283 35.41 -22.81 -9.65
CA GLN A 283 36.19 -23.05 -10.86
C GLN A 283 35.99 -24.49 -11.38
N PRO A 284 35.92 -24.72 -12.71
CA PRO A 284 35.90 -26.07 -13.26
C PRO A 284 37.29 -26.70 -13.07
N GLY A 285 37.48 -27.36 -11.94
CA GLY A 285 38.76 -27.92 -11.51
C GLY A 285 38.78 -28.32 -10.04
N ASP A 286 37.93 -27.73 -9.21
CA ASP A 286 37.85 -28.06 -7.77
C ASP A 286 37.05 -29.34 -7.47
N ALA A 287 36.57 -30.02 -8.52
CA ALA A 287 36.00 -31.35 -8.41
C ALA A 287 37.10 -32.40 -8.49
N THR A 288 38.00 -32.48 -7.50
CA THR A 288 38.61 -33.75 -7.02
C THR A 288 39.57 -33.48 -5.87
N GLN A 289 39.04 -33.49 -4.66
CA GLN A 289 39.55 -34.34 -3.59
C GLN A 289 38.36 -34.65 -2.69
N GLY A 290 37.90 -35.90 -2.76
CA GLY A 290 36.80 -36.38 -1.92
C GLY A 290 37.18 -36.19 -0.47
N GLN A 291 36.50 -35.27 0.20
CA GLN A 291 36.28 -35.40 1.63
C GLN A 291 35.46 -36.67 1.80
N GLN A 292 36.14 -37.75 2.16
CA GLN A 292 35.52 -38.95 2.68
C GLN A 292 34.80 -38.53 3.96
N TYR A 293 33.52 -38.18 3.82
CA TYR A 293 32.60 -38.19 4.93
C TYR A 293 32.46 -39.65 5.34
N ASP A 294 33.10 -40.01 6.46
CA ASP A 294 32.67 -41.20 7.17
C ASP A 294 31.15 -41.11 7.34
N PRO A 295 30.39 -42.16 7.01
CA PRO A 295 28.96 -42.13 7.14
C PRO A 295 28.64 -41.92 8.62
N VAL A 296 28.23 -40.71 8.99
CA VAL A 296 27.52 -40.51 10.24
C VAL A 296 26.28 -41.40 10.14
N PRO A 297 26.11 -42.39 11.03
CA PRO A 297 24.91 -43.21 11.04
C PRO A 297 23.72 -42.25 11.11
N ALA A 298 22.79 -42.37 10.16
CA ALA A 298 21.52 -41.65 10.25
C ALA A 298 20.99 -41.82 11.69
N PRO A 299 20.65 -40.73 12.41
CA PRO A 299 19.97 -40.91 13.67
C PRO A 299 18.69 -41.67 13.36
N MET A 300 18.60 -42.87 13.92
CA MET A 300 17.39 -43.69 13.83
C MET A 300 16.19 -42.82 14.18
N PRO A 301 15.03 -42.97 13.52
CA PRO A 301 13.81 -42.36 14.02
C PRO A 301 13.66 -42.83 15.47
N LYS A 302 13.72 -41.89 16.42
CA LYS A 302 13.40 -42.20 17.81
C LYS A 302 11.98 -42.77 17.78
N LYS A 303 11.87 -44.03 18.18
CA LYS A 303 10.59 -44.70 18.43
C LYS A 303 9.81 -43.77 19.34
N GLN A 304 8.74 -43.17 18.83
CA GLN A 304 7.82 -42.38 19.63
C GLN A 304 7.25 -43.31 20.68
N ASP A 305 7.45 -42.97 21.96
CA ASP A 305 6.73 -43.63 23.03
C ASP A 305 5.22 -43.46 22.77
N PRO A 306 4.40 -44.51 22.98
CA PRO A 306 2.97 -44.40 22.81
C PRO A 306 2.44 -43.24 23.67
N PRO A 307 1.45 -42.48 23.18
CA PRO A 307 0.93 -41.32 23.90
C PRO A 307 0.51 -41.76 25.31
N GLN A 308 1.08 -41.09 26.32
CA GLN A 308 0.68 -41.32 27.70
C GLN A 308 -0.80 -41.00 27.83
N LYS A 309 -1.57 -42.02 28.22
CA LYS A 309 -2.96 -41.89 28.61
C LYS A 309 -3.00 -41.02 29.87
N ILE A 310 -3.42 -39.77 29.73
CA ILE A 310 -3.71 -38.90 30.88
C ILE A 310 -4.92 -39.53 31.58
N ILE A 311 -4.66 -40.24 32.67
CA ILE A 311 -5.68 -40.65 33.62
C ILE A 311 -5.89 -39.43 34.53
N LEU A 312 -7.00 -38.73 34.32
CA LEU A 312 -7.53 -37.78 35.29
C LEU A 312 -8.31 -38.58 36.33
N ASP A 313 -7.64 -38.98 37.40
CA ASP A 313 -8.31 -39.51 38.58
C ASP A 313 -9.00 -38.37 39.33
N GLY A 314 -10.34 -38.43 39.36
CA GLY A 314 -11.15 -38.06 40.53
C GLY A 314 -11.19 -36.58 40.93
N ALA A 315 -11.89 -35.75 40.17
CA ALA A 315 -12.67 -34.66 40.74
C ALA A 315 -13.99 -34.56 39.98
N ALA A 316 -15.08 -34.97 40.62
CA ALA A 316 -16.43 -34.87 40.08
C ALA A 316 -16.80 -33.39 39.88
N PRO A 317 -17.15 -32.94 38.66
CA PRO A 317 -17.84 -31.68 38.48
C PRO A 317 -19.35 -31.92 38.66
N ASP A 318 -19.98 -31.05 39.45
CA ASP A 318 -21.43 -30.95 39.56
C ASP A 318 -22.09 -30.80 38.18
N PRO A 319 -23.31 -31.34 37.96
CA PRO A 319 -24.00 -31.21 36.70
C PRO A 319 -24.50 -29.76 36.52
N ILE A 320 -23.69 -28.92 35.87
CA ILE A 320 -24.18 -27.67 35.30
C ILE A 320 -24.98 -28.04 34.06
N ALA A 321 -26.26 -27.68 34.08
CA ALA A 321 -27.25 -27.92 33.05
C ALA A 321 -26.74 -27.60 31.64
N PRO A 322 -27.21 -28.33 30.60
CA PRO A 322 -26.88 -28.00 29.23
C PRO A 322 -27.37 -26.57 28.94
N PHE A 323 -26.43 -25.62 28.80
CA PHE A 323 -26.73 -24.37 28.14
C PHE A 323 -27.16 -24.76 26.73
N ALA A 324 -28.45 -24.54 26.49
CA ALA A 324 -29.15 -24.84 25.28
C ALA A 324 -28.28 -24.49 24.07
N ALA A 325 -28.22 -25.43 23.12
CA ALA A 325 -27.92 -25.10 21.74
C ALA A 325 -28.80 -23.90 21.37
N SER A 326 -28.17 -22.73 21.32
CA SER A 326 -28.81 -21.52 20.87
C SER A 326 -29.15 -21.77 19.41
N THR A 327 -30.42 -22.08 19.18
CA THR A 327 -31.16 -22.03 17.92
C THR A 327 -30.28 -22.13 16.68
N ALA A 328 -30.27 -23.30 16.05
CA ALA A 328 -29.99 -23.41 14.62
C ALA A 328 -31.02 -22.54 13.89
N VAL A 329 -30.68 -21.28 13.68
CA VAL A 329 -31.34 -20.41 12.71
C VAL A 329 -31.12 -21.12 11.39
N SER A 330 -32.21 -21.42 10.68
CA SER A 330 -32.16 -21.93 9.31
C SER A 330 -31.22 -21.05 8.51
N VAL A 331 -30.01 -21.56 8.24
CA VAL A 331 -28.99 -20.86 7.49
C VAL A 331 -29.51 -20.76 6.06
N GLY A 332 -29.97 -19.56 5.69
CA GLY A 332 -30.23 -19.26 4.28
C GLY A 332 -28.94 -19.48 3.48
N GLU A 333 -29.07 -19.77 2.18
CA GLU A 333 -27.89 -19.97 1.34
C GLU A 333 -26.89 -18.80 1.49
N PRO A 334 -25.58 -19.08 1.67
CA PRO A 334 -24.56 -18.06 1.84
C PRO A 334 -24.65 -16.99 0.75
N ARG A 335 -24.80 -15.73 1.14
CA ARG A 335 -24.97 -14.60 0.23
C ARG A 335 -24.18 -13.38 0.69
N LEU A 336 -23.87 -12.51 -0.27
CA LEU A 336 -23.40 -11.16 -0.03
C LEU A 336 -24.50 -10.16 -0.38
N THR A 337 -24.84 -9.28 0.55
CA THR A 337 -25.84 -8.21 0.36
C THR A 337 -25.14 -6.86 0.31
N SER A 338 -25.33 -6.09 -0.76
CA SER A 338 -24.72 -4.75 -0.92
C SER A 338 -25.44 -3.71 -0.06
N ASP A 339 -24.80 -2.57 0.17
CA ASP A 339 -25.43 -1.41 0.85
C ASP A 339 -26.68 -0.90 0.10
N ALA A 340 -26.80 -1.18 -1.20
CA ALA A 340 -27.97 -0.85 -2.02
C ALA A 340 -29.13 -1.86 -1.87
N GLY A 341 -28.91 -2.97 -1.14
CA GLY A 341 -29.90 -4.01 -0.89
C GLY A 341 -29.89 -5.17 -1.90
N ASP A 342 -29.00 -5.14 -2.89
CA ASP A 342 -28.84 -6.24 -3.85
C ASP A 342 -28.15 -7.43 -3.19
N ALA A 343 -28.79 -8.60 -3.22
CA ALA A 343 -28.25 -9.83 -2.63
C ALA A 343 -27.78 -10.80 -3.73
N MET A 344 -26.55 -11.28 -3.58
CA MET A 344 -25.96 -12.29 -4.46
C MET A 344 -25.71 -13.57 -3.67
N ILE A 345 -26.32 -14.68 -4.11
CA ILE A 345 -26.05 -16.01 -3.57
C ILE A 345 -24.67 -16.48 -4.05
N LEU A 346 -23.85 -16.99 -3.13
CA LEU A 346 -22.53 -17.52 -3.43
C LEU A 346 -22.65 -18.98 -3.84
N PRO A 347 -22.32 -19.36 -5.10
CA PRO A 347 -22.34 -20.76 -5.52
C PRO A 347 -21.23 -21.57 -4.82
N GLU A 348 -21.37 -22.89 -4.80
CA GLU A 348 -20.31 -23.78 -4.30
C GLU A 348 -19.07 -23.70 -5.19
N GLY A 349 -17.87 -23.74 -4.58
CA GLY A 349 -16.60 -23.56 -5.27
C GLY A 349 -16.14 -22.10 -5.32
N GLU A 350 -15.42 -21.73 -6.38
CA GLU A 350 -14.74 -20.43 -6.48
C GLU A 350 -15.63 -19.36 -7.14
N THR A 351 -15.76 -18.21 -6.47
CA THR A 351 -16.38 -16.99 -6.99
C THR A 351 -15.36 -15.87 -6.97
N VAL A 352 -14.96 -15.38 -8.15
CA VAL A 352 -14.07 -14.22 -8.26
C VAL A 352 -14.89 -12.93 -8.26
N VAL A 353 -14.44 -11.97 -7.48
CA VAL A 353 -15.02 -10.62 -7.35
C VAL A 353 -14.10 -9.61 -8.01
N GLY A 354 -14.65 -8.69 -8.80
CA GLY A 354 -13.86 -7.62 -9.38
C GLY A 354 -14.64 -6.75 -10.36
N ARG A 355 -13.99 -5.74 -10.91
CA ARG A 355 -14.61 -4.83 -11.89
C ARG A 355 -14.68 -5.41 -13.31
N GLU A 356 -13.92 -6.46 -13.59
CA GLU A 356 -13.94 -7.12 -14.90
C GLU A 356 -15.32 -7.74 -15.18
N VAL A 357 -15.73 -7.72 -16.45
CA VAL A 357 -17.02 -8.26 -16.90
C VAL A 357 -16.90 -9.78 -17.02
N GLY A 358 -17.94 -10.51 -16.61
CA GLY A 358 -17.99 -11.97 -16.71
C GLY A 358 -17.36 -12.71 -15.53
N LEU A 359 -17.12 -12.02 -14.42
CA LEU A 359 -16.73 -12.64 -13.15
C LEU A 359 -17.96 -13.14 -12.39
N GLY A 360 -17.73 -13.92 -11.33
CA GLY A 360 -18.80 -14.37 -10.45
C GLY A 360 -19.55 -13.19 -9.82
N LEU A 361 -18.81 -12.19 -9.32
CA LEU A 361 -19.37 -10.89 -8.91
C LEU A 361 -18.67 -9.75 -9.66
N SER A 362 -19.33 -9.26 -10.72
CA SER A 362 -18.83 -8.16 -11.55
C SER A 362 -19.33 -6.80 -11.05
N LEU A 363 -18.44 -6.02 -10.42
CA LEU A 363 -18.68 -4.65 -9.95
C LEU A 363 -18.28 -3.63 -11.04
N VAL A 364 -18.99 -3.68 -12.16
CA VAL A 364 -18.69 -2.84 -13.34
C VAL A 364 -18.93 -1.37 -13.00
N GLY A 365 -17.95 -0.51 -13.30
CA GLY A 365 -18.02 0.93 -13.01
C GLY A 365 -17.29 1.36 -11.73
N GLU A 366 -16.99 0.41 -10.83
CA GLU A 366 -16.34 0.70 -9.54
C GLU A 366 -14.83 0.87 -9.69
N THR A 367 -14.39 2.12 -9.90
CA THR A 367 -12.99 2.46 -10.19
C THR A 367 -12.02 2.07 -9.08
N THR A 368 -12.51 1.94 -7.84
CA THR A 368 -11.74 1.51 -6.68
C THR A 368 -11.59 -0.01 -6.58
N VAL A 369 -12.30 -0.78 -7.41
CA VAL A 369 -12.23 -2.23 -7.46
C VAL A 369 -11.31 -2.65 -8.62
N SER A 370 -10.25 -3.40 -8.30
CA SER A 370 -9.37 -4.03 -9.28
C SER A 370 -10.12 -4.98 -10.21
N ARG A 371 -9.54 -5.26 -11.39
CA ARG A 371 -10.16 -6.12 -12.43
C ARG A 371 -10.56 -7.49 -11.87
N GLN A 372 -9.60 -8.18 -11.25
CA GLN A 372 -9.82 -9.30 -10.34
C GLN A 372 -9.32 -8.83 -8.98
N HIS A 373 -10.24 -8.70 -8.01
CA HIS A 373 -9.97 -8.03 -6.74
C HIS A 373 -9.74 -9.05 -5.63
N ALA A 374 -10.69 -9.97 -5.48
CA ALA A 374 -10.67 -10.99 -4.45
C ALA A 374 -11.34 -12.27 -4.96
N LYS A 375 -11.09 -13.38 -4.28
CA LYS A 375 -11.81 -14.63 -4.50
C LYS A 375 -12.50 -15.08 -3.21
N LEU A 376 -13.71 -15.60 -3.38
CA LEU A 376 -14.46 -16.31 -2.36
C LEU A 376 -14.43 -17.79 -2.73
N PHE A 377 -14.14 -18.66 -1.77
CA PHE A 377 -14.23 -20.09 -1.95
C PHE A 377 -15.26 -20.64 -0.97
N ARG A 378 -16.36 -21.18 -1.49
CA ARG A 378 -17.43 -21.81 -0.70
C ARG A 378 -17.25 -23.32 -0.68
N SER A 379 -17.23 -23.89 0.51
CA SER A 379 -17.27 -25.33 0.76
C SER A 379 -18.38 -25.63 1.77
N GLY A 380 -19.53 -26.13 1.30
CA GLY A 380 -20.73 -26.26 2.13
C GLY A 380 -21.25 -24.89 2.62
N ASN A 381 -21.22 -24.67 3.94
CA ASN A 381 -21.60 -23.41 4.58
C ASN A 381 -20.40 -22.52 4.96
N GLU A 382 -19.17 -23.02 4.76
CA GLU A 382 -17.97 -22.24 5.04
C GLU A 382 -17.55 -21.46 3.79
N VAL A 383 -17.33 -20.16 3.95
CA VAL A 383 -16.87 -19.28 2.88
C VAL A 383 -15.56 -18.64 3.29
N THR A 384 -14.50 -18.88 2.53
CA THR A 384 -13.20 -18.26 2.73
C THR A 384 -12.97 -17.16 1.70
N LEU A 385 -12.64 -15.96 2.17
CA LEU A 385 -12.33 -14.80 1.35
C LEU A 385 -10.82 -14.57 1.28
N THR A 386 -10.27 -14.38 0.08
CA THR A 386 -8.84 -14.10 -0.16
C THR A 386 -8.69 -12.93 -1.12
N ASP A 387 -7.87 -11.94 -0.75
CA ASP A 387 -7.49 -10.84 -1.66
C ASP A 387 -6.52 -11.35 -2.75
N LEU A 388 -6.69 -10.89 -3.99
CA LEU A 388 -5.86 -11.30 -5.14
C LEU A 388 -4.77 -10.28 -5.50
N GLY A 389 -4.32 -9.47 -4.54
CA GLY A 389 -3.38 -8.38 -4.78
C GLY A 389 -4.09 -7.14 -5.31
N SER A 390 -5.27 -6.84 -4.75
CA SER A 390 -6.05 -5.69 -5.17
C SER A 390 -5.36 -4.36 -4.82
N THR A 391 -5.61 -3.32 -5.61
CA THR A 391 -4.95 -2.02 -5.49
C THR A 391 -5.34 -1.29 -4.20
N ASN A 392 -6.61 -1.41 -3.80
CA ASN A 392 -7.17 -0.74 -2.64
C ASN A 392 -7.42 -1.68 -1.45
N GLY A 393 -7.15 -2.97 -1.60
CA GLY A 393 -7.32 -3.97 -0.55
C GLY A 393 -8.75 -4.48 -0.40
N THR A 394 -8.84 -5.70 0.14
CA THR A 394 -10.07 -6.30 0.67
C THR A 394 -10.07 -6.21 2.19
N TYR A 395 -11.20 -5.83 2.78
CA TYR A 395 -11.34 -5.71 4.24
C TYR A 395 -12.51 -6.56 4.74
N VAL A 396 -12.36 -7.11 5.94
CA VAL A 396 -13.44 -7.74 6.70
C VAL A 396 -13.53 -7.01 8.04
N ASN A 397 -14.72 -6.49 8.36
CA ASN A 397 -15.00 -5.70 9.55
C ASN A 397 -14.02 -4.51 9.74
N GLY A 398 -13.62 -3.88 8.63
CA GLY A 398 -12.68 -2.75 8.60
C GLY A 398 -11.20 -3.14 8.75
N VAL A 399 -10.89 -4.43 8.87
CA VAL A 399 -9.51 -4.94 8.94
C VAL A 399 -9.11 -5.49 7.57
N GLN A 400 -7.97 -5.04 7.05
CA GLN A 400 -7.46 -5.49 5.75
C GLN A 400 -7.01 -6.95 5.83
N LEU A 401 -7.33 -7.73 4.80
CA LEU A 401 -6.93 -9.13 4.72
C LEU A 401 -5.43 -9.25 4.39
N ASN A 402 -4.73 -10.07 5.18
CA ASN A 402 -3.33 -10.47 4.95
C ASN A 402 -3.21 -11.93 4.48
N GLY A 403 -4.33 -12.58 4.14
CA GLY A 403 -4.44 -13.98 3.75
C GLY A 403 -5.90 -14.45 3.65
N GLY A 404 -6.11 -15.74 3.39
CA GLY A 404 -7.45 -16.32 3.35
C GLY A 404 -8.13 -16.25 4.72
N THR A 405 -9.34 -15.69 4.77
CA THR A 405 -10.12 -15.49 6.01
C THR A 405 -11.51 -16.08 5.85
N THR A 406 -11.92 -16.95 6.78
CA THR A 406 -13.29 -17.50 6.82
C THR A 406 -14.27 -16.42 7.31
N LEU A 407 -15.34 -16.20 6.54
CA LEU A 407 -16.40 -15.25 6.84
C LEU A 407 -17.41 -15.83 7.84
N ARG A 408 -17.92 -14.97 8.72
CA ARG A 408 -18.97 -15.27 9.70
C ARG A 408 -20.21 -14.46 9.39
N HIS A 409 -21.38 -15.04 9.67
CA HIS A 409 -22.66 -14.35 9.51
C HIS A 409 -22.64 -12.95 10.14
N GLY A 410 -23.01 -11.94 9.34
CA GLY A 410 -23.03 -10.54 9.74
C GLY A 410 -21.75 -9.76 9.45
N ASP A 411 -20.67 -10.41 8.99
CA ASP A 411 -19.42 -9.74 8.65
C ASP A 411 -19.62 -8.70 7.55
N SER A 412 -19.02 -7.53 7.73
CA SER A 412 -18.94 -6.50 6.70
C SER A 412 -17.71 -6.75 5.84
N VAL A 413 -17.93 -7.06 4.56
CA VAL A 413 -16.88 -7.28 3.57
C VAL A 413 -16.76 -6.05 2.68
N GLN A 414 -15.56 -5.55 2.47
CA GLN A 414 -15.31 -4.38 1.63
C GLN A 414 -14.27 -4.69 0.55
N PHE A 415 -14.63 -4.41 -0.70
CA PHE A 415 -13.75 -4.49 -1.87
C PHE A 415 -13.48 -3.08 -2.38
N GLY A 416 -12.27 -2.54 -2.17
CA GLY A 416 -12.01 -1.14 -2.46
C GLY A 416 -12.95 -0.22 -1.67
N ALA A 417 -13.79 0.55 -2.35
CA ALA A 417 -14.80 1.41 -1.70
C ALA A 417 -16.19 0.76 -1.55
N VAL A 418 -16.42 -0.42 -2.13
CA VAL A 418 -17.74 -1.08 -2.16
C VAL A 418 -17.89 -2.00 -0.96
N ARG A 419 -18.99 -1.88 -0.22
CA ARG A 419 -19.28 -2.71 0.95
C ARG A 419 -20.44 -3.67 0.73
N PHE A 420 -20.28 -4.82 1.36
CA PHE A 420 -21.24 -5.90 1.43
C PHE A 420 -21.36 -6.37 2.87
N ARG A 421 -22.48 -7.01 3.19
CA ARG A 421 -22.67 -7.81 4.39
C ARG A 421 -22.76 -9.28 3.98
N TYR A 422 -22.05 -10.14 4.69
CA TYR A 422 -22.14 -11.58 4.53
C TYR A 422 -23.27 -12.15 5.39
N GLU A 423 -24.13 -12.97 4.78
CA GLU A 423 -25.21 -13.69 5.45
C GLU A 423 -25.14 -15.16 5.03
N GLY A 424 -24.79 -16.05 5.94
CA GLY A 424 -24.72 -17.49 5.70
C GLY A 424 -24.45 -18.27 6.96
#